data_AF-A0A9X2FKC2-F1
#
_entry.id   AF-A0A9X2FKC2-F1
#
_cell.length_a   1.000
_cell.length_b   1.000
_cell.length_c   1.000
_cell.angle_alpha   90.00
_cell.angle_beta   90.00
_cell.angle_gamma   90.00
#
_symmetry.space_group_name_H-M   'P 1'
#
loop_
_entity.id
_entity.type
_entity.pdbx_description
1 polymer ?
#
loop_
_entity_poly.entity_id
_entity_poly.type
_entity_poly.pdbx_seq_one_letter_code
_entity_poly.pdbx_strand_id
1 'polypeptide(L)'
;MKKSSIGENIRKVRLDLGMTMNEFIIAIDGQDGKGSRVLVSNWERNKHLPNKKRLKKIAELGNTTIDELVNSNEVHKSLTIWFHNGQNIKFKDVKIIEESKKLIFTYFSQSDLVQRKAEFDRNCIAGYAFG
;
A
#
# COMPACT_ATOMS: atom_id res chain seq x y z
N MET A 1 -8.03 -1.37 -14.80
CA MET A 1 -7.83 -2.39 -13.73
C MET A 1 -8.31 -1.83 -12.41
N LYS A 2 -8.99 -2.63 -11.57
CA LYS A 2 -9.54 -2.15 -10.29
C LYS A 2 -8.43 -1.91 -9.27
N LYS A 3 -8.33 -0.66 -8.85
CA LYS A 3 -7.47 -0.12 -7.80
C LYS A 3 -7.79 -0.81 -6.46
N SER A 4 -6.91 -1.67 -5.95
CA SER A 4 -7.09 -2.17 -4.57
C SER A 4 -6.85 -1.02 -3.60
N SER A 5 -7.68 -0.91 -2.57
CA SER A 5 -7.51 0.04 -1.47
C SER A 5 -7.21 -0.73 -0.19
N ILE A 6 -6.66 -0.06 0.83
CA ILE A 6 -6.49 -0.68 2.16
C ILE A 6 -7.78 -1.35 2.66
N GLY A 7 -8.95 -0.72 2.41
CA GLY A 7 -10.25 -1.31 2.72
C GLY A 7 -10.54 -2.60 1.94
N GLU A 8 -10.18 -2.67 0.66
CA GLU A 8 -10.30 -3.89 -0.14
C GLU A 8 -9.35 -4.99 0.35
N ASN A 9 -8.13 -4.64 0.75
CA ASN A 9 -7.18 -5.60 1.34
C ASN A 9 -7.70 -6.16 2.67
N ILE A 10 -8.23 -5.31 3.56
CA ILE A 10 -8.86 -5.75 4.81
C ILE A 10 -10.04 -6.67 4.52
N ARG A 11 -10.88 -6.31 3.54
CA ARG A 11 -12.01 -7.14 3.11
C ARG A 11 -11.55 -8.49 2.59
N LYS A 12 -10.49 -8.51 1.79
CA LYS A 12 -9.91 -9.74 1.24
C LYS A 12 -9.43 -10.66 2.36
N VAL A 13 -8.65 -10.14 3.32
CA VAL A 13 -8.21 -10.92 4.50
C VAL A 13 -9.41 -11.55 5.21
N ARG A 14 -10.48 -10.79 5.45
CA ARG A 14 -11.69 -11.34 6.10
C ARG A 14 -12.34 -12.46 5.28
N LEU A 15 -12.48 -12.25 3.97
CA LEU A 15 -13.14 -13.22 3.09
C LEU A 15 -12.31 -14.49 2.89
N ASP A 16 -10.99 -14.37 2.79
CA ASP A 16 -10.06 -15.50 2.69
C ASP A 16 -10.11 -16.39 3.94
N LEU A 17 -10.42 -15.80 5.10
CA LEU A 17 -10.67 -16.51 6.36
C LEU A 17 -12.10 -17.05 6.50
N GLY A 18 -13.00 -16.77 5.56
CA GLY A 18 -14.40 -17.19 5.61
C GLY A 18 -15.23 -16.53 6.71
N MET A 19 -14.79 -15.39 7.26
CA MET A 19 -15.41 -14.76 8.43
C MET A 19 -16.48 -13.72 8.07
N THR A 20 -17.53 -13.65 8.90
CA THR A 20 -18.43 -12.50 8.95
C THR A 20 -17.74 -11.27 9.55
N MET A 21 -18.26 -10.06 9.32
CA MET A 21 -17.71 -8.84 9.93
C MET A 21 -17.72 -8.87 11.47
N ASN A 22 -18.67 -9.59 12.08
CA ASN A 22 -18.73 -9.75 13.53
C ASN A 22 -17.63 -10.69 14.04
N GLU A 23 -17.46 -11.86 13.41
CA GLU A 23 -16.38 -12.79 13.78
C GLU A 23 -15.01 -12.15 13.57
N PHE A 24 -14.85 -11.39 12.48
CA PHE A 24 -13.59 -10.72 12.18
C PHE A 24 -13.22 -9.67 13.23
N ILE A 25 -14.18 -8.86 13.70
CA ILE A 25 -13.88 -7.88 14.75
C ILE A 25 -13.60 -8.54 16.10
N ILE A 26 -14.28 -9.66 16.41
CA ILE A 26 -14.01 -10.46 17.61
C ILE A 26 -12.60 -11.08 17.55
N ALA A 27 -12.17 -11.56 16.38
CA ALA A 27 -10.81 -12.08 16.19
C ALA A 27 -9.72 -11.00 16.36
N ILE A 28 -10.06 -9.73 16.07
CA ILE A 28 -9.14 -8.59 16.18
C ILE A 28 -9.08 -8.02 17.61
N ASP A 29 -10.23 -7.76 18.21
CA ASP A 29 -10.35 -7.06 19.49
C ASP A 29 -10.56 -8.01 20.70
N GLY A 30 -10.87 -9.29 20.46
CA GLY A 30 -11.29 -10.26 21.47
C GLY A 30 -12.80 -10.28 21.73
N GLN A 31 -13.30 -11.25 22.51
CA GLN A 31 -14.72 -11.33 22.92
C GLN A 31 -15.14 -10.12 23.79
N ASP A 32 -14.21 -9.56 24.57
CA ASP A 32 -14.39 -8.32 25.35
C ASP A 32 -14.12 -7.04 24.53
N GLY A 33 -14.00 -7.18 23.21
CA GLY A 33 -13.57 -6.13 22.31
C GLY A 33 -14.59 -5.00 22.16
N LYS A 34 -14.12 -3.74 22.17
CA LYS A 34 -14.92 -2.53 21.91
C LYS A 34 -15.37 -2.35 20.46
N GLY A 35 -15.26 -3.39 19.63
CA GLY A 35 -15.47 -3.34 18.19
C GLY A 35 -16.89 -3.71 17.77
N SER A 36 -17.31 -3.32 16.56
CA SER A 36 -18.59 -3.73 15.97
C SER A 36 -18.43 -4.00 14.48
N ARG A 37 -19.36 -4.76 13.86
CA ARG A 37 -19.41 -4.92 12.40
C ARG A 37 -19.45 -3.60 11.64
N VAL A 38 -19.97 -2.53 12.25
CA VAL A 38 -20.04 -1.20 11.62
C VAL A 38 -18.63 -0.65 11.43
N LEU A 39 -17.73 -0.87 12.39
CA LEU A 39 -16.32 -0.49 12.25
C LEU A 39 -15.66 -1.23 11.09
N VAL A 40 -15.83 -2.55 11.01
CA VAL A 40 -15.28 -3.37 9.91
C VAL A 40 -15.82 -2.90 8.56
N SER A 41 -17.14 -2.70 8.45
CA SER A 41 -17.76 -2.16 7.23
C SER A 41 -17.19 -0.78 6.84
N ASN A 42 -16.94 0.09 7.82
CA ASN A 42 -16.32 1.40 7.57
C ASN A 42 -14.87 1.27 7.09
N TRP A 43 -14.11 0.33 7.64
CA TRP A 43 -12.73 0.04 7.20
C TRP A 43 -12.70 -0.50 5.78
N GLU A 44 -13.54 -1.50 5.47
CA GLU A 44 -13.61 -2.11 4.14
C GLU A 44 -14.04 -1.13 3.03
N ARG A 45 -14.77 -0.09 3.42
CA ARG A 45 -15.23 0.99 2.53
C ARG A 45 -14.32 2.23 2.56
N ASN A 46 -13.18 2.18 3.24
CA ASN A 46 -12.25 3.30 3.44
C ASN A 46 -12.88 4.56 4.06
N LYS A 47 -13.96 4.44 4.83
CA LYS A 47 -14.56 5.60 5.55
C LYS A 47 -13.68 6.04 6.71
N HIS A 48 -13.10 5.07 7.44
CA HIS A 48 -12.15 5.28 8.52
C HIS A 48 -11.10 4.16 8.47
N LEU A 49 -9.89 4.40 8.99
CA LEU A 49 -8.85 3.38 9.06
C LEU A 49 -8.82 2.72 10.44
N PRO A 50 -8.42 1.43 10.53
CA PRO A 50 -8.07 0.82 11.81
C PRO A 50 -6.91 1.58 12.46
N ASN A 51 -6.86 1.61 13.79
CA ASN A 51 -5.68 2.10 14.50
C ASN A 51 -4.50 1.12 14.35
N LYS A 52 -3.29 1.56 14.72
CA LYS A 52 -2.06 0.77 14.58
C LYS A 52 -2.14 -0.63 15.22
N LYS A 53 -2.76 -0.76 16.40
CA LYS A 53 -2.90 -2.05 17.10
C LYS A 53 -3.78 -3.01 16.31
N ARG A 54 -4.94 -2.55 15.83
CA ARG A 54 -5.88 -3.33 15.03
C ARG A 54 -5.30 -3.68 13.66
N LEU A 55 -4.59 -2.75 13.03
CA LEU A 55 -3.93 -2.96 11.75
C LEU A 55 -2.88 -4.07 11.84
N LYS A 56 -2.06 -4.07 12.91
CA LYS A 56 -1.12 -5.16 13.19
C LYS A 56 -1.84 -6.50 13.33
N LYS A 57 -2.97 -6.53 14.06
CA LYS A 57 -3.71 -7.77 14.26
C LYS A 57 -4.35 -8.30 12.98
N ILE A 58 -4.86 -7.42 12.13
CA ILE A 58 -5.35 -7.77 10.79
C ILE A 58 -4.22 -8.37 9.94
N ALA A 59 -3.01 -7.80 10.01
CA ALA A 59 -1.84 -8.33 9.32
C ALA A 59 -1.49 -9.76 9.77
N GLU A 60 -1.45 -9.97 11.09
CA GLU A 60 -1.23 -11.29 11.70
C GLU A 60 -2.30 -12.30 11.26
N LEU A 61 -3.58 -11.93 11.28
CA LEU A 61 -4.69 -12.81 10.87
C LEU A 61 -4.62 -13.17 9.38
N GLY A 62 -4.24 -12.22 8.53
CA GLY A 62 -4.11 -12.42 7.09
C GLY A 62 -2.78 -13.04 6.65
N ASN A 63 -1.90 -13.39 7.58
CA ASN A 63 -0.52 -13.83 7.31
C ASN A 63 0.20 -12.90 6.29
N THR A 64 0.08 -11.60 6.52
CA THR A 64 0.58 -10.53 5.66
C THR A 64 1.26 -9.45 6.52
N THR A 65 1.91 -8.48 5.90
CA THR A 65 2.52 -7.35 6.61
C THR A 65 1.58 -6.15 6.66
N ILE A 66 1.81 -5.25 7.62
CA ILE A 66 1.12 -3.95 7.65
C ILE A 66 1.37 -3.19 6.34
N ASP A 67 2.58 -3.28 5.81
CA ASP A 67 2.93 -2.60 4.56
C ASP A 67 2.17 -3.16 3.36
N GLU A 68 1.91 -4.46 3.29
CA GLU A 68 1.10 -5.07 2.22
C GLU A 68 -0.39 -4.72 2.36
N LEU A 69 -0.90 -4.60 3.59
CA LEU A 69 -2.26 -4.14 3.85
C LEU A 69 -2.46 -2.69 3.42
N VAL A 70 -1.52 -1.81 3.78
CA VAL A 70 -1.60 -0.36 3.54
C VAL A 70 -1.22 0.00 2.12
N ASN A 71 -0.17 -0.63 1.59
CA ASN A 71 0.29 -0.38 0.24
C ASN A 71 -0.37 -1.38 -0.70
N SER A 72 -1.54 -1.00 -1.17
CA SER A 72 -2.08 -1.61 -2.38
C SER A 72 -1.10 -1.37 -3.53
N ASN A 73 -0.44 -2.46 -3.90
CA ASN A 73 0.62 -2.59 -4.88
C ASN A 73 0.30 -1.94 -6.23
N GLU A 74 1.02 -0.87 -6.57
CA GLU A 74 1.70 -0.81 -7.87
C GLU A 74 3.20 -0.76 -7.60
N VAL A 75 3.80 -1.95 -7.55
CA VAL A 75 5.22 -2.09 -7.86
C VAL A 75 5.30 -2.15 -9.37
N HIS A 76 5.71 -1.04 -10.00
CA HIS A 76 6.00 -1.03 -11.42
C HIS A 76 7.25 -1.84 -11.67
N LYS A 77 7.24 -2.70 -12.70
CA LYS A 77 8.44 -3.48 -13.08
C LYS A 77 9.59 -2.54 -13.40
N SER A 78 9.26 -1.39 -13.98
CA SER A 78 10.21 -0.29 -14.09
C SER A 78 9.58 1.09 -14.12
N LEU A 79 10.39 2.08 -13.76
CA LEU A 79 10.13 3.50 -13.97
C LEU A 79 11.29 4.09 -14.77
N THR A 80 11.00 4.69 -15.92
CA THR A 80 11.95 5.48 -16.68
C THR A 80 11.63 6.97 -16.50
N ILE A 81 12.64 7.77 -16.18
CA ILE A 81 12.54 9.22 -16.02
C ILE A 81 13.43 9.86 -17.08
N TRP A 82 12.89 10.82 -17.83
CA TRP A 82 13.62 11.63 -18.81
C TRP A 82 13.90 13.02 -18.26
N PHE A 83 15.11 13.50 -18.46
CA PHE A 83 15.56 14.85 -18.09
C PHE A 83 15.57 15.77 -19.32
N HIS A 84 15.47 17.08 -19.08
CA HIS A 84 15.46 18.10 -20.15
C HIS A 84 16.76 18.14 -20.96
N ASN A 85 17.87 17.66 -20.40
CA ASN A 85 19.17 17.57 -21.07
C ASN A 85 19.30 16.34 -21.99
N GLY A 86 18.22 15.57 -22.18
CA GLY A 86 18.19 14.37 -23.02
C GLY A 86 18.66 13.08 -22.33
N GLN A 87 19.13 13.15 -21.08
CA GLN A 87 19.46 11.95 -20.31
C GLN A 87 18.20 11.26 -19.79
N ASN A 88 18.32 9.96 -19.51
CA ASN A 88 17.27 9.21 -18.80
C ASN A 88 17.87 8.27 -17.76
N ILE A 89 17.05 7.91 -16.79
CA ILE A 89 17.38 6.91 -15.77
C ILE A 89 16.23 5.90 -15.66
N LYS A 90 16.59 4.63 -15.48
CA LYS A 90 15.62 3.54 -15.30
C LYS A 90 15.80 2.90 -13.94
N PHE A 91 14.70 2.80 -13.21
CA PHE A 91 14.59 2.08 -11.95
C PHE A 91 13.78 0.80 -12.18
N LYS A 92 14.07 -0.25 -11.41
CA LYS A 92 13.29 -1.49 -11.40
C LYS A 92 12.53 -1.61 -10.08
N ASP A 93 11.44 -2.35 -10.12
CA ASP A 93 10.64 -2.72 -8.94
C ASP A 93 10.30 -1.50 -8.07
N VAL A 94 9.67 -0.52 -8.72
CA VAL A 94 9.44 0.80 -8.17
C VAL A 94 8.06 0.91 -7.57
N LYS A 95 8.00 1.41 -6.35
CA LYS A 95 6.76 1.68 -5.64
C LYS A 95 6.56 3.18 -5.47
N ILE A 96 5.53 3.70 -6.12
CA ILE A 96 5.18 5.12 -6.03
C ILE A 96 4.62 5.45 -4.64
N ILE A 97 5.05 6.60 -4.11
CA ILE A 97 4.56 7.21 -2.87
C ILE A 97 3.72 8.46 -3.18
N GLU A 98 4.16 9.30 -4.14
CA GLU A 98 3.46 10.53 -4.53
C GLU A 98 3.77 10.89 -5.99
N GLU A 99 2.80 11.43 -6.74
CA GLU A 99 2.99 11.92 -8.13
C GLU A 99 2.45 13.33 -8.40
N SER A 100 1.93 14.01 -7.36
CA SER A 100 1.16 15.25 -7.55
C SER A 100 2.05 16.43 -7.95
N LYS A 101 2.80 16.97 -6.99
CA LYS A 101 3.77 18.06 -7.20
C LYS A 101 5.18 17.51 -7.42
N LYS A 102 5.44 16.34 -6.85
CA LYS A 102 6.72 15.63 -6.90
C LYS A 102 6.46 14.19 -7.28
N LEU A 103 7.45 13.58 -7.92
CA LEU A 103 7.51 12.14 -8.14
C LEU A 103 8.37 11.54 -7.03
N ILE A 104 7.71 10.91 -6.05
CA ILE A 104 8.34 10.26 -4.89
C ILE A 104 8.09 8.77 -4.99
N PHE A 105 9.14 7.97 -4.86
CA PHE A 105 9.04 6.51 -4.94
C PHE A 105 10.12 5.80 -4.16
N THR A 106 9.90 4.52 -3.84
CA THR A 106 10.95 3.63 -3.34
C THR A 106 11.40 2.64 -4.39
N TYR A 107 12.68 2.27 -4.36
CA TYR A 107 13.30 1.27 -5.22
C TYR A 107 14.34 0.48 -4.41
N PHE A 108 14.69 -0.72 -4.85
CA PHE A 108 15.83 -1.46 -4.32
C PHE A 108 17.09 -1.12 -5.11
N SER A 109 18.15 -0.74 -4.41
CA SER A 109 19.46 -0.54 -5.03
C SER A 109 20.01 -1.89 -5.50
N GLN A 110 20.50 -1.95 -6.73
CA GLN A 110 20.97 -3.22 -7.30
C GLN A 110 22.34 -3.67 -6.74
N SER A 111 23.12 -2.76 -6.16
CA SER A 111 24.45 -3.08 -5.63
C SER A 111 24.41 -3.69 -4.23
N ASP A 112 23.44 -3.31 -3.41
CA ASP A 112 23.35 -3.68 -1.98
C ASP A 112 21.97 -4.22 -1.58
N LEU A 113 20.99 -4.26 -2.49
CA LEU A 113 19.60 -4.66 -2.25
C LEU A 113 18.96 -3.89 -1.08
N VAL A 114 19.42 -2.66 -0.82
CA VAL A 114 18.82 -1.78 0.19
C VAL A 114 17.68 -0.99 -0.43
N GLN A 115 16.53 -0.98 0.24
CA GLN A 115 15.41 -0.14 -0.15
C GLN A 115 15.76 1.34 0.07
N ARG A 116 15.64 2.15 -0.98
CA ARG A 116 15.91 3.58 -0.98
C ARG A 116 14.68 4.36 -1.41
N LYS A 117 14.62 5.62 -1.00
CA LYS A 117 13.60 6.60 -1.40
C LYS A 117 14.24 7.60 -2.36
N ALA A 118 13.57 7.86 -3.48
CA ALA A 118 13.92 8.91 -4.44
C ALA A 118 12.80 9.94 -4.52
N GLU A 119 13.17 11.17 -4.86
CA GLU A 119 12.29 12.32 -4.98
C GLU A 119 12.75 13.20 -6.14
N PHE A 120 11.83 13.53 -7.04
CA PHE A 120 12.08 14.42 -8.18
C PHE A 120 10.99 15.49 -8.24
N ASP A 121 11.38 16.75 -8.42
CA ASP A 121 10.45 17.82 -8.74
C ASP A 121 9.96 17.66 -10.19
N ARG A 122 8.65 17.82 -10.43
CA ARG A 122 8.05 17.70 -11.76
C ARG A 122 8.63 18.70 -12.76
N ASN A 123 9.12 19.84 -12.30
CA ASN A 123 9.72 20.86 -13.17
C ASN A 123 11.14 20.46 -13.63
N CYS A 124 11.81 19.57 -12.91
CA CYS A 124 13.18 19.15 -13.21
C CYS A 124 13.27 17.95 -14.17
N ILE A 125 12.13 17.35 -14.52
CA ILE A 125 12.05 16.20 -15.42
C ILE A 125 11.25 16.59 -16.67
N ALA A 126 11.66 16.07 -17.83
CA ALA A 126 10.91 16.21 -19.07
C ALA A 126 9.68 15.29 -19.10
N GLY A 127 9.76 14.16 -18.40
CA GLY A 127 8.66 13.21 -18.26
C GLY A 127 9.08 11.91 -17.58
N TYR A 128 8.13 11.00 -17.41
CA TYR A 128 8.39 9.65 -16.93
C TYR A 128 7.35 8.67 -17.48
N ALA A 129 7.69 7.39 -17.45
CA ALA A 129 6.80 6.31 -17.85
C ALA A 129 7.05 5.08 -16.98
N PHE A 130 5.98 4.33 -16.76
CA PHE A 130 6.01 3.03 -16.10
C PHE A 130 6.07 1.91 -17.13
N GLY A 131 6.76 0.83 -16.79
CA GLY A 131 6.82 -0.43 -17.56
C GLY A 131 6.61 -1.66 -16.70
#